data_AF-A0A0S8IIE2-F1
#
_entry.id   AF-A0A0S8IIE2-F1
#
_cell.length_a   1.000
_cell.length_b   1.000
_cell.length_c   1.000
_cell.angle_alpha   90.00
_cell.angle_beta   90.00
_cell.angle_gamma   90.00
#
_symmetry.space_group_name_H-M   'P 1'
#
loop_
_entity.id
_entity.type
_entity.pdbx_description
1 polymer ?
#
loop_
_entity_poly.entity_id
_entity_poly.type
_entity_poly.pdbx_seq_one_letter_code
_entity_poly.pdbx_strand_id
1 'polypeptide(L)'
;MHERGVLLLIVIMTIVVAIVLSNVILNIMLSQGRLTTFELHRIQAKYACMAGINWAYQNLVTGNWPKPSAGNCDRRSLTDSDTTFPASMNSIDAYVASPGASCFNALGQQVTEPCEPPSGAEYCISSVADFVYTP
;
A
#
# COMPACT_ATOMS: atom_id res chain seq x y z
N MET A 1 -60.78 -19.28 -8.79
CA MET A 1 -59.34 -19.35 -9.13
C MET A 1 -58.86 -20.73 -8.71
N HIS A 2 -58.40 -21.56 -9.65
CA HIS A 2 -57.99 -22.94 -9.36
C HIS A 2 -56.72 -22.93 -8.49
N GLU A 3 -56.73 -23.64 -7.35
CA GLU A 3 -55.62 -23.72 -6.38
C GLU A 3 -54.26 -24.01 -7.03
N ARG A 4 -54.26 -24.78 -8.12
CA ARG A 4 -53.07 -25.10 -8.92
C ARG A 4 -52.43 -23.88 -9.61
N GLY A 5 -53.22 -22.90 -10.02
CA GLY A 5 -52.72 -21.67 -10.64
C GLY A 5 -52.04 -20.74 -9.62
N VAL A 6 -52.55 -20.70 -8.40
CA VAL A 6 -51.96 -19.94 -7.29
C VAL A 6 -50.61 -20.55 -6.89
N LEU A 7 -50.53 -21.88 -6.82
CA LEU A 7 -49.29 -22.59 -6.51
C LEU A 7 -48.18 -22.32 -7.53
N LEU A 8 -48.53 -22.30 -8.82
CA LEU A 8 -47.58 -22.02 -9.91
C LEU A 8 -47.06 -20.58 -9.86
N LEU A 9 -47.92 -19.63 -9.51
CA LEU A 9 -47.55 -18.22 -9.33
C LEU A 9 -46.57 -18.03 -8.17
N ILE A 10 -46.79 -18.74 -7.06
CA ILE A 10 -45.89 -18.73 -5.90
C ILE A 10 -44.49 -19.25 -6.28
N VAL A 11 -44.42 -20.37 -7.02
CA VAL A 11 -43.14 -20.95 -7.46
C VAL A 11 -42.39 -20.02 -8.42
N ILE A 12 -43.10 -19.34 -9.33
CA ILE A 12 -42.46 -18.37 -10.23
C ILE A 12 -41.94 -17.18 -9.44
N MET A 13 -42.72 -16.66 -8.48
CA MET A 13 -42.29 -15.57 -7.60
C MET A 13 -41.03 -15.94 -6.80
N THR A 14 -40.97 -17.14 -6.23
CA THR A 14 -39.80 -17.56 -5.45
C THR A 14 -38.55 -17.70 -6.32
N ILE A 15 -38.69 -18.19 -7.56
CA ILE A 15 -37.57 -18.26 -8.52
C ILE A 15 -37.07 -16.84 -8.87
N VAL A 16 -38.00 -15.90 -9.15
CA VAL A 16 -37.63 -14.51 -9.46
C VAL A 16 -36.89 -13.86 -8.28
N VAL A 17 -37.39 -14.03 -7.06
CA VAL A 17 -36.75 -13.50 -5.84
C VAL A 17 -35.35 -14.11 -5.66
N ALA A 18 -35.18 -15.42 -5.89
CA ALA A 18 -33.88 -16.09 -5.80
C ALA A 18 -32.86 -15.56 -6.84
N ILE A 19 -33.30 -15.24 -8.05
CA ILE A 19 -32.44 -14.65 -9.09
C ILE A 19 -32.00 -13.24 -8.68
N VAL A 20 -32.92 -12.41 -8.18
CA VAL A 20 -32.59 -11.04 -7.72
C VAL A 20 -31.60 -11.09 -6.56
N LEU A 21 -31.84 -11.93 -5.56
CA LEU A 21 -30.93 -12.10 -4.42
C LEU A 21 -29.54 -12.59 -4.85
N SER A 22 -29.47 -13.55 -5.76
CA SER A 22 -28.20 -14.04 -6.31
C SER A 22 -27.40 -12.92 -6.97
N ASN A 23 -28.04 -12.06 -7.77
CA ASN A 23 -27.39 -10.92 -8.40
C ASN A 23 -26.89 -9.89 -7.37
N VAL A 24 -27.65 -9.65 -6.30
CA VAL A 24 -27.21 -8.75 -5.22
C VAL A 24 -25.98 -9.31 -4.49
N ILE A 25 -25.98 -10.60 -4.16
CA ILE A 25 -24.86 -11.27 -3.48
C ILE A 25 -23.59 -11.23 -4.35
N LEU A 26 -23.72 -11.48 -5.65
CA LEU A 26 -22.61 -11.37 -6.61
C LEU A 26 -22.00 -9.97 -6.62
N ASN A 27 -22.84 -8.93 -6.69
CA ASN A 27 -22.36 -7.54 -6.65
C ASN A 27 -21.65 -7.20 -5.33
N ILE A 28 -22.18 -7.69 -4.21
CA ILE A 28 -21.56 -7.50 -2.89
C ILE A 28 -20.19 -8.20 -2.83
N MET A 29 -20.10 -9.46 -3.26
CA MET A 29 -18.84 -10.22 -3.29
C MET A 29 -17.78 -9.55 -4.16
N LEU A 30 -18.15 -9.06 -5.35
CA LEU A 30 -17.23 -8.34 -6.23
C LEU A 30 -16.73 -7.03 -5.60
N SER A 31 -17.60 -6.31 -4.88
CA SER A 31 -17.19 -5.09 -4.17
C SER A 31 -16.21 -5.38 -3.03
N GLN A 32 -16.44 -6.48 -2.28
CA GLN A 32 -15.55 -6.89 -1.19
C GLN A 32 -14.20 -7.39 -1.70
N GLY A 33 -14.15 -8.13 -2.82
CA GLY A 33 -12.90 -8.59 -3.41
C GLY A 33 -11.94 -7.45 -3.80
N ARG A 34 -12.48 -6.32 -4.25
CA ARG A 34 -11.68 -5.12 -4.57
C ARG A 34 -11.13 -4.43 -3.33
N LEU A 35 -11.92 -4.37 -2.27
CA LEU A 35 -11.49 -3.79 -0.99
C LEU A 35 -10.42 -4.65 -0.31
N THR A 36 -10.59 -5.97 -0.29
CA THR A 36 -9.63 -6.88 0.34
C THR A 36 -8.29 -6.90 -0.40
N THR A 37 -8.31 -6.87 -1.72
CA THR A 37 -7.07 -6.80 -2.52
C THR A 37 -6.33 -5.49 -2.28
N PHE A 38 -7.01 -4.34 -2.25
CA PHE A 38 -6.40 -3.06 -1.92
C PHE A 38 -5.75 -3.08 -0.51
N GLU A 39 -6.45 -3.60 0.49
CA GLU A 39 -5.92 -3.72 1.85
C GLU A 39 -4.69 -4.63 1.93
N LEU A 40 -4.68 -5.74 1.18
CA LEU A 40 -3.53 -6.63 1.09
C LEU A 40 -2.31 -5.91 0.47
N HIS A 41 -2.49 -5.16 -0.62
CA HIS A 41 -1.40 -4.40 -1.23
C HIS A 41 -0.87 -3.32 -0.30
N ARG A 42 -1.75 -2.65 0.46
CA ARG A 42 -1.34 -1.67 1.48
C ARG A 42 -0.49 -2.31 2.58
N ILE A 43 -0.85 -3.51 3.03
CA ILE A 43 -0.06 -4.26 4.03
C ILE A 43 1.29 -4.66 3.45
N GLN A 44 1.32 -5.17 2.22
CA GLN A 44 2.57 -5.49 1.53
C GLN A 44 3.48 -4.26 1.46
N ALA A 45 2.95 -3.11 1.01
CA ALA A 45 3.67 -1.82 0.95
C ALA A 45 4.28 -1.44 2.31
N LYS A 46 3.52 -1.60 3.40
CA LYS A 46 4.03 -1.35 4.75
C LYS A 46 5.23 -2.23 5.10
N TYR A 47 5.16 -3.52 4.83
CA TYR A 47 6.29 -4.44 5.10
C TYR A 47 7.50 -4.15 4.23
N ALA A 48 7.28 -3.76 2.97
CA ALA A 48 8.36 -3.36 2.08
C ALA A 48 9.04 -2.05 2.51
N CYS A 49 8.28 -1.06 2.97
CA CYS A 49 8.85 0.14 3.60
C CYS A 49 9.70 -0.21 4.84
N MET A 50 9.24 -1.14 5.69
CA MET A 50 10.03 -1.61 6.84
C MET A 50 11.35 -2.25 6.41
N ALA A 51 11.33 -3.07 5.36
CA ALA A 51 12.54 -3.64 4.77
C ALA A 51 13.45 -2.55 4.19
N GLY A 52 12.90 -1.54 3.49
CA GLY A 52 13.63 -0.40 2.97
C GLY A 52 14.32 0.43 4.05
N ILE A 53 13.67 0.64 5.20
CA ILE A 53 14.28 1.30 6.37
C ILE A 53 15.46 0.47 6.92
N ASN A 54 15.29 -0.84 7.08
CA ASN A 54 16.35 -1.71 7.57
C ASN A 54 17.55 -1.74 6.61
N TRP A 55 17.29 -1.80 5.31
CA TRP A 55 18.32 -1.71 4.28
C TRP A 55 19.06 -0.37 4.33
N ALA A 56 18.33 0.75 4.45
CA ALA A 56 18.93 2.07 4.58
C ALA A 56 19.79 2.17 5.83
N TYR A 57 19.31 1.66 6.97
CA TYR A 57 20.07 1.59 8.21
C TYR A 57 21.36 0.78 8.06
N GLN A 58 21.31 -0.40 7.45
CA GLN A 58 22.50 -1.21 7.18
C GLN A 58 23.50 -0.47 6.31
N ASN A 59 23.05 0.21 5.25
CA ASN A 59 23.94 0.96 4.37
C ASN A 59 24.54 2.21 5.03
N LEU A 60 23.84 2.82 6.00
CA LEU A 60 24.40 3.89 6.83
C LEU A 60 25.48 3.37 7.78
N VAL A 61 25.26 2.20 8.39
CA VAL A 61 26.22 1.57 9.31
C VAL A 61 27.46 1.07 8.58
N THR A 62 27.31 0.51 7.37
CA THR A 62 28.45 0.03 6.57
C THR A 62 29.18 1.15 5.82
N GLY A 63 28.66 2.38 5.84
CA GLY A 63 29.25 3.54 5.16
C GLY A 63 28.99 3.60 3.65
N ASN A 64 28.17 2.69 3.10
CA ASN A 64 27.74 2.71 1.69
C ASN A 64 26.78 3.87 1.40
N TRP A 65 26.09 4.37 2.42
CA TRP A 65 25.26 5.56 2.38
C TRP A 65 25.91 6.67 3.22
N PRO A 66 26.31 7.81 2.63
CA PRO A 66 26.84 8.92 3.40
C PRO A 66 25.80 9.48 4.36
N LYS A 67 26.23 9.84 5.57
CA LYS A 67 25.37 10.54 6.53
C LYS A 67 24.92 11.89 5.93
N PRO A 68 23.64 12.29 6.05
CA PRO A 68 23.18 13.55 5.51
C PRO A 68 23.86 14.73 6.23
N SER A 69 24.24 15.75 5.46
CA SER A 69 24.69 17.03 6.02
C SER A 69 23.51 17.80 6.61
N ALA A 70 23.77 18.73 7.54
CA ALA A 70 22.72 19.52 8.19
C ALA A 70 21.82 20.24 7.18
N GLY A 71 20.50 20.10 7.35
CA GLY A 71 19.49 20.66 6.45
C GLY A 71 19.22 19.86 5.17
N ASN A 72 19.97 18.76 4.94
CA ASN A 72 19.77 17.93 3.75
C ASN A 72 19.00 16.65 4.06
N CYS A 73 18.30 16.16 3.03
CA CYS A 73 17.76 14.82 2.94
C CYS A 73 18.35 14.13 1.70
N ASP A 74 18.79 12.89 1.87
CA ASP A 74 19.27 12.06 0.77
C ASP A 74 18.23 10.96 0.46
N ARG A 75 18.10 10.60 -0.82
CA ARG A 75 17.14 9.63 -1.33
C ARG A 75 17.85 8.55 -2.13
N ARG A 76 17.52 7.29 -1.84
CA ARG A 76 17.87 6.17 -2.72
C ARG A 76 16.64 5.33 -3.04
N SER A 77 16.48 5.02 -4.31
CA SER A 77 15.43 4.14 -4.79
C SER A 77 15.94 2.70 -4.79
N LEU A 78 15.18 1.81 -4.18
CA LEU A 78 15.32 0.38 -4.31
C LEU A 78 14.44 -0.02 -5.49
N THR A 79 15.09 -0.30 -6.62
CA THR A 79 14.43 -0.87 -7.80
C THR A 79 14.63 -2.39 -7.82
N ASP A 80 13.67 -3.07 -8.44
CA ASP A 80 13.40 -4.51 -8.67
C ASP A 80 14.59 -5.48 -8.97
N SER A 81 15.84 -5.03 -8.90
CA SER A 81 17.01 -5.93 -8.94
C SER A 81 17.20 -6.76 -7.66
N ASP A 82 16.51 -6.40 -6.57
CA ASP A 82 16.35 -7.25 -5.38
C ASP A 82 15.06 -8.06 -5.56
N THR A 83 15.18 -9.28 -6.10
CA THR A 83 14.09 -10.13 -6.64
C THR A 83 13.08 -10.68 -5.61
N THR A 84 12.67 -9.90 -4.62
CA THR A 84 11.74 -10.31 -3.55
C THR A 84 10.54 -9.37 -3.37
N PHE A 85 10.37 -8.36 -4.22
CA PHE A 85 9.19 -7.50 -4.13
C PHE A 85 7.96 -8.15 -4.77
N PRO A 86 6.77 -8.03 -4.14
CA PRO A 86 5.54 -8.47 -4.78
C PRO A 86 5.27 -7.63 -6.02
N ALA A 87 4.78 -8.25 -7.10
CA ALA A 87 4.57 -7.63 -8.43
C ALA A 87 3.64 -6.39 -8.47
N SER A 88 3.04 -6.03 -7.33
CA SER A 88 2.21 -4.82 -7.18
C SER A 88 3.03 -3.58 -6.79
N MET A 89 4.32 -3.72 -6.50
CA MET A 89 5.21 -2.61 -6.15
C MET A 89 6.01 -2.13 -7.35
N ASN A 90 5.99 -0.82 -7.59
CA ASN A 90 6.78 -0.18 -8.63
C ASN A 90 8.17 0.22 -8.12
N SER A 91 8.21 0.81 -6.92
CA SER A 91 9.45 1.31 -6.32
C SER A 91 9.31 1.47 -4.83
N ILE A 92 10.45 1.41 -4.14
CA ILE A 92 10.56 1.77 -2.73
C ILE A 92 11.68 2.78 -2.62
N ASP A 93 11.35 3.99 -2.23
CA ASP A 93 12.33 5.02 -1.93
C ASP A 93 12.62 5.01 -0.44
N ALA A 94 13.90 4.93 -0.08
CA ALA A 94 14.38 5.20 1.26
C ALA A 94 14.95 6.62 1.31
N TYR A 95 14.74 7.27 2.45
CA TYR A 95 15.12 8.64 2.70
C TYR A 95 15.86 8.72 4.03
N VAL A 96 16.96 9.46 4.05
CA VAL A 96 17.73 9.74 5.26
C VAL A 96 17.83 11.25 5.40
N ALA A 97 17.23 11.78 6.46
CA ALA A 97 17.13 13.21 6.71
C ALA A 97 17.93 13.61 7.96
N SER A 98 18.59 14.75 7.87
CA SER A 98 19.15 15.44 9.05
C SER A 98 18.03 16.11 9.87
N PRO A 99 18.27 16.45 11.15
CA PRO A 99 17.25 17.07 12.00
C PRO A 99 16.70 18.36 11.39
N GLY A 100 15.38 18.50 11.33
CA GLY A 100 14.69 19.65 10.76
C GLY A 100 14.60 19.66 9.22
N ALA A 101 15.22 18.70 8.52
CA ALA A 101 15.10 18.58 7.07
C ALA A 101 13.83 17.83 6.66
N SER A 102 13.27 18.21 5.50
CA SER A 102 12.17 17.51 4.84
C SER A 102 12.66 16.88 3.54
N CYS A 103 12.13 15.72 3.19
CA CYS A 103 12.46 15.03 1.96
C CYS A 103 11.42 15.32 0.88
N PHE A 104 11.89 15.45 -0.36
CA PHE A 104 11.07 15.70 -1.53
C PHE A 104 11.24 14.58 -2.55
N ASN A 105 10.18 14.24 -3.26
CA ASN A 105 10.27 13.33 -4.40
C ASN A 105 10.86 14.03 -5.63
N ALA A 106 11.04 13.28 -6.73
CA ALA A 106 11.51 13.83 -8.01
C ALA A 106 10.61 14.93 -8.60
N LEU A 107 9.37 15.06 -8.13
CA LEU A 107 8.40 16.08 -8.55
C LEU A 107 8.42 17.33 -7.64
N GLY A 108 9.31 17.38 -6.64
CA GLY A 108 9.41 18.49 -5.69
C GLY A 108 8.30 18.52 -4.64
N GLN A 109 7.54 17.44 -4.48
CA GLN A 109 6.53 17.32 -3.43
C GLN A 109 7.17 16.78 -2.16
N GLN A 110 6.84 17.37 -1.02
CA GLN A 110 7.25 16.86 0.28
C GLN A 110 6.62 15.47 0.50
N VAL A 111 7.47 14.48 0.75
CA VAL A 111 7.05 13.07 0.93
C VAL A 111 7.22 12.57 2.36
N THR A 112 8.01 13.28 3.17
CA THR A 112 8.23 12.94 4.58
C THR A 112 7.92 14.16 5.44
N GLU A 113 7.45 13.91 6.65
CA GLU A 113 7.42 14.95 7.67
C GLU A 113 8.85 15.45 7.98
N PRO A 114 9.00 16.67 8.51
CA PRO A 114 10.30 17.15 8.98
C PRO A 114 10.89 16.16 9.99
N CYS A 115 12.18 15.86 9.84
CA CYS A 115 12.85 14.93 10.74
C CYS A 115 12.97 15.51 12.16
N GLU A 116 12.22 14.91 13.08
CA GLU A 116 12.33 15.14 14.53
C GLU A 116 12.89 13.88 15.19
N PRO A 117 14.22 13.70 15.23
CA PRO A 117 14.81 12.48 15.74
C PRO A 117 14.57 12.36 17.24
N PRO A 118 14.28 11.14 17.75
CA PRO A 118 14.21 10.92 19.20
C PRO A 118 15.56 11.25 19.85
N SER A 119 15.52 11.66 21.12
CA SER A 119 16.69 12.15 21.86
C SER A 119 17.90 11.23 21.69
N GLY A 120 18.97 11.75 21.07
CA GLY A 120 20.23 11.02 20.83
C GLY A 120 20.40 10.44 19.43
N ALA A 121 19.41 10.52 18.54
CA ALA A 121 19.57 10.13 17.13
C ALA A 121 20.06 11.31 16.27
N GLU A 122 21.05 11.04 15.40
CA GLU A 122 21.66 12.05 14.53
C GLU A 122 20.86 12.31 13.23
N TYR A 123 19.96 11.39 12.85
CA TYR A 123 19.22 11.43 11.59
C TYR A 123 17.93 10.60 11.69
N CYS A 124 16.97 10.89 10.81
CA CYS A 124 15.76 10.09 10.62
C CYS A 124 15.85 9.26 9.35
N ILE A 125 15.29 8.06 9.40
CA ILE A 125 15.13 7.19 8.23
C ILE A 125 13.64 7.02 7.99
N SER A 126 13.22 7.25 6.76
CA SER A 126 11.84 7.05 6.31
C SER A 126 11.83 6.35 4.97
N SER A 127 10.74 5.67 4.64
CA SER A 127 10.60 4.99 3.35
C SER A 127 9.20 5.17 2.79
N VAL A 128 9.12 5.35 1.48
CA VAL A 128 7.89 5.53 0.72
C VAL A 128 7.86 4.46 -0.35
N ALA A 129 6.79 3.68 -0.41
CA ALA A 129 6.56 2.70 -1.45
C ALA A 129 5.50 3.19 -2.42
N ASP A 130 5.78 3.09 -3.72
CA ASP A 130 4.80 3.25 -4.79
C ASP A 130 4.28 1.87 -5.18
N PHE A 131 2.97 1.67 -5.07
CA PHE A 131 2.30 0.43 -5.46
C PHE A 131 1.09 0.74 -6.33
N VAL A 132 0.89 -0.09 -7.36
CA VAL A 132 -0.25 0.04 -8.26
C VAL A 132 -1.34 -0.92 -7.83
N TYR A 133 -2.54 -0.37 -7.67
CA TYR A 133 -3.75 -1.16 -7.63
C TYR A 133 -4.34 -1.23 -9.04
N THR A 134 -4.16 -2.36 -9.73
CA THR A 134 -4.94 -2.69 -10.93
C THR A 134 -6.18 -3.49 -10.51
N PRO A 135 -7.39 -2.92 -10.61
CA PRO A 135 -8.63 -3.59 -10.25
C PRO A 135 -9.03 -4.72 -11.19
#